data_AF-A0A9Q9SRP6-F1
#
_entry.id   AF-A0A9Q9SRP6-F1
#
_cell.length_a   1.000
_cell.length_b   1.000
_cell.length_c   1.000
_cell.angle_alpha   90.00
_cell.angle_beta   90.00
_cell.angle_gamma   90.00
#
_symmetry.space_group_name_H-M   'P 1'
#
loop_
_entity.id
_entity.type
_entity.pdbx_description
1 polymer ?
#
loop_
_entity_poly.entity_id
_entity_poly.type
_entity_poly.pdbx_seq_one_letter_code
_entity_poly.pdbx_strand_id
1 'polypeptide(L)' 'MTQDSTQLAELLRNQCRSLRGDPAEVDATHFAAAAAVAAWNDFQANGLHVTFEEADAWLAKLEAGEDAEPPKCHGRTKR' A
#
# COMPACT_ATOMS: atom_id res chain seq x y z
N MET A 1 -41.29 0.47 -28.76
CA MET A 1 -40.21 1.24 -28.10
C MET A 1 -39.25 0.24 -27.46
N THR A 2 -38.40 -0.39 -28.26
CA THR A 2 -37.36 -1.29 -27.76
C THR A 2 -36.10 -0.47 -27.59
N GLN A 3 -35.74 -0.20 -26.34
CA GLN A 3 -34.49 0.47 -26.00
C GLN A 3 -33.34 -0.38 -26.56
N ASP A 4 -32.54 0.21 -27.45
CA ASP A 4 -31.48 -0.46 -28.17
C ASP A 4 -30.46 -1.02 -27.16
N SER A 5 -30.33 -2.35 -27.11
CA SER A 5 -29.40 -3.03 -26.21
C SER A 5 -27.95 -2.58 -26.42
N THR A 6 -27.63 -2.06 -27.60
CA THR A 6 -26.33 -1.46 -27.93
C THR A 6 -26.10 -0.16 -27.17
N GLN A 7 -27.13 0.70 -27.07
CA GLN A 7 -27.05 1.96 -26.34
C GLN A 7 -26.91 1.74 -24.83
N LEU A 8 -27.56 0.71 -24.28
CA LEU A 8 -27.39 0.35 -22.86
C LEU A 8 -25.96 -0.10 -22.57
N ALA A 9 -25.37 -0.91 -23.46
CA ALA A 9 -23.99 -1.37 -23.30
C ALA A 9 -22.97 -0.22 -23.38
N GLU A 10 -23.19 0.75 -24.26
CA GLU A 10 -22.34 1.96 -24.34
C GLU A 10 -22.49 2.85 -23.12
N LEU A 11 -23.72 3.03 -22.64
CA LEU A 11 -23.99 3.84 -21.46
C LEU A 11 -23.33 3.23 -20.22
N LEU A 12 -23.40 1.92 -20.05
CA LEU A 12 -22.72 1.19 -18.97
C LEU A 12 -21.19 1.28 -19.10
N ARG A 13 -20.63 1.15 -20.31
CA ARG A 13 -19.19 1.32 -20.54
C ARG A 13 -18.71 2.73 -20.17
N ASN A 14 -19.49 3.75 -20.52
CA ASN A 14 -19.17 5.15 -20.23
C ASN A 14 -19.33 5.46 -18.74
N GLN A 15 -20.35 4.89 -18.09
CA GLN A 15 -20.55 5.02 -16.65
C GLN A 15 -19.41 4.38 -15.86
N CYS A 16 -18.95 3.18 -16.23
CA CYS A 16 -17.76 2.55 -15.61
C CYS A 16 -16.46 3.33 -15.85
N ARG A 17 -16.33 4.02 -16.98
CA ARG A 17 -15.19 4.91 -17.25
C ARG A 17 -15.21 6.13 -16.33
N SER A 18 -16.39 6.71 -16.10
CA SER A 18 -16.56 7.88 -15.22
C SER A 18 -16.40 7.55 -13.73
N LEU A 19 -16.71 6.32 -13.31
CA LEU A 19 -16.57 5.87 -11.92
C LEU A 19 -15.15 5.44 -11.54
N ARG A 20 -14.29 5.18 -12.52
CA ARG A 20 -12.84 5.10 -12.30
C ARG A 20 -12.36 6.53 -12.15
N GLY A 21 -12.28 7.02 -10.90
CA GLY A 21 -11.74 8.34 -10.57
C GLY A 21 -10.35 8.55 -11.17
N ASP A 22 -9.92 9.81 -11.25
CA ASP A 22 -8.59 10.15 -11.77
C ASP A 22 -7.52 9.47 -10.89
N PRO A 23 -6.62 8.64 -11.46
CA PRO A 23 -5.52 8.05 -10.70
C PRO A 23 -4.64 9.09 -10.00
N ALA A 24 -4.65 10.33 -10.46
CA ALA A 24 -3.90 11.44 -9.90
C ALA A 24 -4.57 12.11 -8.67
N GLU A 25 -5.83 11.83 -8.36
CA GLU A 25 -6.54 12.41 -7.19
C GLU A 25 -6.41 11.60 -5.89
N VAL A 26 -5.80 10.40 -5.93
CA VAL A 26 -5.63 9.51 -4.76
C VAL A 26 -4.20 9.55 -4.21
N ASP A 27 -3.77 10.72 -3.72
CA ASP A 27 -2.41 11.02 -3.27
C ASP A 27 -2.03 10.33 -1.93
N ALA A 28 -2.87 10.47 -0.89
CA ALA A 28 -2.53 10.00 0.46
C ALA A 28 -2.53 8.46 0.64
N THR A 29 -3.32 7.74 -0.15
CA THR A 29 -3.36 6.26 -0.14
C THR A 29 -2.30 5.63 -1.04
N HIS A 30 -1.77 6.35 -2.03
CA HIS A 30 -0.74 5.81 -2.95
C HIS A 30 0.64 5.72 -2.29
N PHE A 31 1.03 6.69 -1.46
CA PHE A 31 2.37 6.70 -0.86
C PHE A 31 2.57 5.52 0.10
N ALA A 32 1.59 5.24 0.96
CA ALA A 32 1.63 4.10 1.87
C ALA A 32 1.65 2.76 1.13
N ALA A 33 0.86 2.63 0.04
CA ALA A 33 0.86 1.43 -0.79
C ALA A 33 2.20 1.24 -1.52
N ALA A 34 2.78 2.30 -2.09
CA ALA A 34 4.07 2.25 -2.75
C ALA A 34 5.22 1.91 -1.78
N ALA A 35 5.23 2.50 -0.59
CA ALA A 35 6.20 2.21 0.46
C ALA A 35 6.09 0.75 0.94
N ALA A 36 4.88 0.23 1.12
CA ALA A 36 4.65 -1.17 1.47
C ALA A 36 5.14 -2.14 0.38
N VAL A 37 4.89 -1.81 -0.90
CA VAL A 37 5.37 -2.61 -2.04
C VAL A 37 6.91 -2.58 -2.13
N ALA A 38 7.54 -1.43 -1.92
CA ALA A 38 8.99 -1.30 -1.89
C ALA A 38 9.61 -2.14 -0.76
N ALA A 39 9.10 -2.02 0.47
CA ALA A 39 9.55 -2.79 1.61
C ALA A 39 9.40 -4.30 1.40
N TRP A 40 8.31 -4.74 0.75
CA TRP A 40 8.09 -6.14 0.41
C TRP A 40 9.08 -6.67 -0.63
N ASN A 41 9.36 -5.89 -1.68
CA ASN A 41 10.36 -6.26 -2.69
C ASN A 41 11.77 -6.34 -2.08
N ASP A 42 12.13 -5.39 -1.22
CA ASP A 42 13.42 -5.38 -0.53
C ASP A 42 13.56 -6.62 0.36
N PHE A 43 12.53 -6.94 1.16
CA PHE A 43 12.51 -8.15 1.98
C PHE A 43 12.67 -9.43 1.14
N GLN A 44 12.00 -9.52 -0.02
CA GLN A 44 12.18 -10.67 -0.91
C GLN A 44 13.61 -10.75 -1.48
N ALA A 45 14.24 -9.62 -1.77
CA ALA A 45 15.58 -9.56 -2.33
C ALA A 45 16.68 -9.87 -1.31
N ASN A 46 16.53 -9.40 -0.06
CA ASN A 46 17.61 -9.42 0.94
C ASN A 46 17.34 -10.34 2.15
N GLY A 47 16.08 -10.69 2.43
CA GLY A 47 15.66 -11.46 3.60
C GLY A 47 15.91 -10.79 4.96
N LEU A 48 16.26 -9.50 4.96
CA LEU A 48 16.52 -8.69 6.15
C LEU A 48 15.20 -8.21 6.75
N HIS A 49 15.08 -8.34 8.06
CA HIS A 49 13.91 -7.91 8.82
C HIS A 49 14.34 -7.46 10.21
N VAL A 50 13.55 -6.61 10.84
CA VAL A 50 13.70 -6.33 12.29
C VAL A 50 13.07 -7.48 13.07
N THR A 51 13.50 -7.72 14.33
CA THR A 51 12.80 -8.71 15.15
C THR A 51 11.42 -8.19 15.54
N PHE A 52 10.56 -9.12 15.99
CA PHE A 52 9.25 -8.74 16.51
C PHE A 52 9.37 -7.76 17.68
N GLU A 53 10.31 -8.00 18.60
CA GLU A 53 10.52 -7.18 19.79
C GLU A 53 11.02 -5.77 19.45
N GLU A 54 11.88 -5.63 18.44
CA GLU A 54 12.36 -4.32 17.98
C GLU A 54 11.25 -3.52 17.29
N ALA A 55 10.41 -4.19 16.48
CA ALA A 55 9.25 -3.56 15.86
C ALA A 55 8.23 -3.10 16.91
N ASP A 56 7.93 -3.94 17.91
CA ASP A 56 7.00 -3.64 18.99
C ASP A 56 7.49 -2.45 19.83
N ALA A 57 8.77 -2.45 20.23
CA ALA A 57 9.36 -1.34 20.98
C ALA A 57 9.40 -0.03 20.18
N TRP A 58 9.56 -0.10 18.86
CA TRP A 58 9.53 1.07 17.99
C TRP A 58 8.12 1.62 17.83
N LEU A 59 7.13 0.77 17.56
CA LEU A 59 5.72 1.17 17.43
C LEU A 59 5.19 1.79 18.73
N ALA A 60 5.54 1.24 19.90
CA ALA A 60 5.16 1.79 21.20
C ALA A 60 5.64 3.24 21.40
N LYS A 61 6.82 3.61 20.87
CA LYS A 61 7.34 5.00 20.93
C LYS A 61 6.52 5.94 20.05
N LEU A 62 6.20 5.51 18.83
CA LEU A 62 5.36 6.29 17.91
C LEU A 62 3.96 6.51 18.49
N GLU A 63 3.38 5.47 19.10
CA GLU A 63 2.08 5.55 19.79
C GLU A 63 2.11 6.51 21.00
N ALA A 64 3.25 6.64 21.68
CA ALA A 64 3.46 7.62 22.74
C ALA A 64 3.65 9.06 22.21
N GLY A 65 3.72 9.25 20.89
CA GLY A 65 3.96 10.54 20.24
C GLY A 65 5.44 10.92 20.14
N GLU A 66 6.36 9.99 20.39
CA GLU A 66 7.79 10.19 20.17
C GLU A 66 8.13 10.01 18.68
N ASP A 67 8.87 10.96 18.10
CA ASP A 67 9.38 10.83 16.73
C ASP A 67 10.64 9.95 16.74
N ALA A 68 10.43 8.64 16.58
CA ALA A 68 11.48 7.62 16.65
C ALA A 68 11.81 7.08 15.26
N GLU A 69 13.10 7.09 14.89
CA GLU A 69 13.58 6.48 13.65
C GLU A 69 13.37 4.96 13.65
N PRO A 70 13.04 4.36 12.48
CA PRO A 70 12.88 2.92 12.36
C PRO A 70 14.19 2.15 12.64
N PRO A 71 14.12 0.98 13.30
CA PRO A 71 15.28 0.15 13.57
C PRO A 71 15.88 -0.44 12.29
N LYS A 72 17.19 -0.76 12.34
CA LYS A 72 17.92 -1.34 11.20
C LYS A 72 17.51 -2.80 10.98
N CYS A 73 17.12 -3.16 9.76
CA CYS A 73 16.85 -4.54 9.39
C CYS A 73 18.12 -5.42 9.45
N HIS A 74 17.97 -6.66 9.90
CA HIS A 74 19.05 -7.64 9.97
C HIS A 74 18.61 -9.02 9.47
N GLY A 75 19.59 -9.84 9.08
CA GLY A 75 19.31 -11.22 8.67
C GLY A 75 19.21 -12.11 9.90
N ARG A 76 18.56 -13.28 9.77
CA ARG A 76 18.63 -14.31 10.82
C ARG A 76 20.10 -14.67 11.06
N THR A 77 20.62 -14.33 12.23
CA THR A 77 21.87 -14.89 12.74
C THR A 77 21.68 -16.40 12.80
N LYS A 78 22.50 -17.15 12.04
CA LYS A 78 22.53 -18.60 12.15
C LYS A 78 23.04 -18.93 13.55
N ARG A 79 22.17 -19.56 14.36
CA ARG A 79 22.59 -20.24 15.59
C ARG A 79 23.50 -21.41 15.26
#